data_AF-A0A950Y6G3-F1
#
_entry.id   AF-A0A950Y6G3-F1
#
_cell.length_a   1.000
_cell.length_b   1.000
_cell.length_c   1.000
_cell.angle_alpha   90.00
_cell.angle_beta   90.00
_cell.angle_gamma   90.00
#
_symmetry.space_group_name_H-M   'P 1'
#
loop_
_entity.id
_entity.type
_entity.pdbx_description
1 polymer ?
#
loop_
_entity_poly.entity_id
_entity_poly.type
_entity_poly.pdbx_seq_one_letter_code
_entity_poly.pdbx_strand_id
1 'polypeptide(L)'
;PDAKGVTFSETADETSRPKTITAFLTQAHQKLAPYNVFVAADVFGYICWNKGDTGIGQKIEDLGAALDYISPMLYPSGFSYGIPNYRDPVSHPKEIVRLSLDRARERTGLEAVRFRPWLQAFADYAFDKRQFGAQEIQAQIEAVQAFGSDGWLLWNPRNVYSAATIRPAKKQLEAQDQREREEAPNPHAK
;
A
#
# COMPACT_ATOMS: atom_id res chain seq x y z
N PRO A 1 20.37 24.62 11.11
CA PRO A 1 20.44 25.92 10.43
C PRO A 1 20.22 25.71 8.93
N ASP A 2 19.00 25.98 8.47
CA ASP A 2 18.66 25.78 7.07
C ASP A 2 19.30 26.91 6.25
N ALA A 3 20.03 26.54 5.20
CA ALA A 3 20.61 27.51 4.29
C ALA A 3 19.48 28.33 3.65
N LYS A 4 19.60 29.66 3.64
CA LYS A 4 18.66 30.54 2.95
C LYS A 4 19.01 30.62 1.48
N GLY A 5 18.00 30.74 0.61
CA GLY A 5 18.20 30.95 -0.83
C GLY A 5 18.56 29.68 -1.61
N VAL A 6 18.35 28.49 -1.05
CA VAL A 6 18.48 27.25 -1.81
C VAL A 6 17.38 27.20 -2.86
N THR A 7 17.76 27.00 -4.11
CA THR A 7 16.85 26.75 -5.23
C THR A 7 17.06 25.33 -5.73
N PHE A 8 16.07 24.77 -6.43
CA PHE A 8 16.30 23.55 -7.19
C PHE A 8 17.37 23.81 -8.25
N SER A 9 18.23 22.81 -8.50
CA SER A 9 19.26 22.87 -9.55
C SER A 9 18.67 22.83 -10.96
N GLU A 10 17.41 22.41 -11.09
CA GLU A 10 16.62 22.39 -12.32
C GLU A 10 15.14 22.69 -11.99
N THR A 11 14.33 22.95 -13.02
CA THR A 11 12.88 23.14 -12.85
C THR A 11 12.26 21.87 -12.27
N ALA A 12 11.47 22.00 -11.20
CA ALA A 12 10.71 20.89 -10.64
C ALA A 12 9.40 20.68 -11.41
N ASP A 13 9.39 19.71 -12.33
CA ASP A 13 8.24 19.33 -13.16
C ASP A 13 7.98 17.81 -13.12
N GLU A 14 6.97 17.34 -13.85
CA GLU A 14 6.59 15.93 -13.86
C GLU A 14 7.66 15.01 -14.51
N THR A 15 8.64 15.59 -15.20
CA THR A 15 9.78 14.86 -15.77
C THR A 15 10.94 14.83 -14.79
N SER A 16 11.33 15.98 -14.24
CA SER A 16 12.50 16.08 -13.36
C SER A 16 12.25 15.41 -12.01
N ARG A 17 11.08 15.57 -11.38
CA ARG A 17 10.83 15.03 -10.03
C ARG A 17 10.97 13.50 -9.97
N PRO A 18 10.30 12.69 -10.83
CA PRO A 18 10.49 11.24 -10.81
C PRO A 18 11.90 10.82 -11.18
N LYS A 19 12.53 11.52 -12.14
CA LYS A 19 13.91 11.25 -12.54
C LYS A 19 14.89 11.48 -11.38
N THR A 20 14.74 12.56 -10.62
CA THR A 20 15.61 12.86 -9.47
C THR A 20 15.46 11.80 -8.38
N ILE A 21 14.23 11.40 -8.04
CA ILE A 21 13.97 10.37 -7.03
C ILE A 21 14.54 9.02 -7.46
N THR A 22 14.28 8.59 -8.70
CA THR A 22 14.75 7.29 -9.21
C THR A 22 16.26 7.25 -9.37
N ALA A 23 16.91 8.35 -9.75
CA ALA A 23 18.37 8.47 -9.78
C ALA A 23 18.98 8.38 -8.38
N PHE A 24 18.34 8.97 -7.36
CA PHE A 24 18.77 8.81 -5.98
C PHE A 24 18.64 7.34 -5.52
N LEU A 25 17.49 6.71 -5.75
CA LEU A 25 17.26 5.32 -5.36
C LEU A 25 18.25 4.37 -6.05
N THR A 26 18.51 4.57 -7.35
CA THR A 26 19.50 3.80 -8.11
C THR A 26 20.90 3.92 -7.50
N GLN A 27 21.32 5.14 -7.14
CA GLN A 27 22.62 5.36 -6.49
C GLN A 27 22.67 4.74 -5.10
N ALA A 28 21.61 4.88 -4.30
CA ALA A 28 21.52 4.26 -2.98
C ALA A 28 21.63 2.74 -3.09
N HIS A 29 20.89 2.12 -4.00
CA HIS A 29 20.95 0.69 -4.28
C HIS A 29 22.36 0.24 -4.67
N GLN A 30 23.03 0.95 -5.60
CA GLN A 30 24.41 0.64 -5.99
C GLN A 30 25.41 0.76 -4.84
N LYS A 31 25.24 1.76 -3.96
CA LYS A 31 26.10 1.95 -2.78
C LYS A 31 25.85 0.91 -1.69
N LEU A 32 24.64 0.37 -1.62
CA LEU A 32 24.25 -0.65 -0.65
C LEU A 32 24.55 -2.09 -1.11
N ALA A 33 24.70 -2.32 -2.41
CA ALA A 33 24.98 -3.64 -2.98
C ALA A 33 26.18 -4.39 -2.32
N PRO A 34 27.32 -3.75 -1.99
CA PRO A 34 28.44 -4.43 -1.33
C PRO A 34 28.12 -4.98 0.07
N TYR A 35 27.05 -4.49 0.71
CA TYR A 35 26.61 -4.93 2.03
C TYR A 35 25.63 -6.13 1.96
N ASN A 36 25.25 -6.57 0.76
CA ASN A 36 24.32 -7.68 0.56
C ASN A 36 22.98 -7.47 1.31
N VAL A 37 22.43 -6.26 1.19
CA VAL A 37 21.14 -5.88 1.78
C VAL A 37 20.14 -5.58 0.69
N PHE A 38 18.86 -5.86 0.97
CA PHE A 38 17.76 -5.45 0.11
C PHE A 38 17.37 -3.99 0.36
N VAL A 39 16.96 -3.30 -0.70
CA VAL A 39 16.49 -1.91 -0.67
C VAL A 39 15.00 -1.87 -1.01
N ALA A 40 14.24 -1.22 -0.14
CA ALA A 40 12.82 -0.95 -0.37
C ALA A 40 12.53 0.54 -0.21
N ALA A 41 11.43 1.00 -0.79
CA ALA A 41 10.93 2.36 -0.56
C ALA A 41 9.45 2.37 -0.23
N ASP A 42 9.10 3.21 0.75
CA ASP A 42 7.73 3.53 1.09
C ASP A 42 7.21 4.57 0.11
N VAL A 43 6.08 4.26 -0.53
CA VAL A 43 5.49 5.11 -1.56
C VAL A 43 4.02 5.34 -1.29
N PHE A 44 3.47 6.45 -1.77
CA PHE A 44 2.05 6.74 -1.58
C PHE A 44 1.18 5.70 -2.28
N GLY A 45 0.21 5.09 -1.58
CA GLY A 45 -0.65 4.05 -2.17
C GLY A 45 -1.39 4.49 -3.44
N TYR A 46 -1.71 5.79 -3.56
CA TYR A 46 -2.36 6.33 -4.75
C TYR A 46 -1.53 6.25 -6.03
N ILE A 47 -0.20 6.11 -5.95
CA ILE A 47 0.62 5.96 -7.16
C ILE A 47 0.33 4.64 -7.88
N CYS A 48 -0.27 3.65 -7.22
CA CYS A 48 -0.79 2.46 -7.87
C CYS A 48 -1.87 2.82 -8.92
N TRP A 49 -2.61 3.90 -8.71
CA TRP A 49 -3.72 4.32 -9.56
C TRP A 49 -3.39 5.52 -10.47
N ASN A 50 -2.56 6.45 -10.00
CA ASN A 50 -2.24 7.68 -10.72
C ASN A 50 -1.23 7.44 -11.84
N LYS A 51 -1.55 7.89 -13.06
CA LYS A 51 -0.64 7.81 -14.22
C LYS A 51 0.48 8.86 -14.17
N GLY A 52 0.19 10.04 -13.63
CA GLY A 52 1.18 11.10 -13.43
C GLY A 52 1.82 11.05 -12.05
N ASP A 53 2.83 11.90 -11.84
CA ASP A 53 3.52 11.98 -10.54
C ASP A 53 2.72 12.72 -9.47
N THR A 54 1.62 13.39 -9.85
CA THR A 54 0.77 14.20 -8.97
C THR A 54 1.51 15.24 -8.12
N GLY A 55 2.66 15.72 -8.61
CA GLY A 55 3.50 16.68 -7.90
C GLY A 55 4.39 16.10 -6.79
N ILE A 56 4.30 14.79 -6.51
CA ILE A 56 5.11 14.12 -5.48
C ILE A 56 6.34 13.40 -6.05
N GLY A 57 6.50 13.39 -7.38
CA GLY A 57 7.66 12.78 -8.04
C GLY A 57 7.69 11.25 -7.98
N GLN A 58 6.58 10.58 -7.68
CA GLN A 58 6.53 9.12 -7.62
C GLN A 58 5.68 8.57 -8.76
N LYS A 59 6.26 7.68 -9.57
CA LYS A 59 5.58 6.89 -10.60
C LYS A 59 5.96 5.44 -10.39
N ILE A 60 4.97 4.57 -10.26
CA ILE A 60 5.21 3.19 -9.82
C ILE A 60 6.04 2.39 -10.83
N GLU A 61 5.89 2.70 -12.12
CA GLU A 61 6.63 2.11 -13.23
C GLU A 61 8.13 2.36 -13.15
N ASP A 62 8.55 3.50 -12.58
CA ASP A 62 9.96 3.89 -12.55
C ASP A 62 10.72 3.26 -11.38
N LEU A 63 10.03 2.62 -10.44
CA LEU A 63 10.61 2.14 -9.18
C LEU A 63 11.19 0.72 -9.27
N GLY A 64 10.64 -0.12 -10.15
CA GLY A 64 10.95 -1.55 -10.19
C GLY A 64 12.41 -1.88 -10.52
N ALA A 65 13.09 -1.00 -11.26
CA ALA A 65 14.50 -1.17 -11.60
C ALA A 65 15.47 -0.71 -10.50
N ALA A 66 15.01 0.15 -9.58
CA ALA A 66 15.85 0.79 -8.56
C ALA A 66 15.71 0.17 -7.16
N LEU A 67 14.72 -0.70 -6.95
CA LEU A 67 14.36 -1.26 -5.65
C LEU A 67 14.17 -2.77 -5.72
N ASP A 68 14.56 -3.49 -4.68
CA ASP A 68 14.23 -4.91 -4.51
C ASP A 68 12.76 -5.10 -4.13
N TYR A 69 12.20 -4.20 -3.32
CA TYR A 69 10.79 -4.24 -2.93
C TYR A 69 10.13 -2.86 -2.99
N ILE A 70 8.85 -2.83 -3.32
CA ILE A 70 8.02 -1.63 -3.30
C ILE A 70 7.02 -1.76 -2.16
N SER A 71 6.97 -0.76 -1.29
CA SER A 71 6.12 -0.75 -0.10
C SER A 71 5.05 0.33 -0.20
N PRO A 72 3.99 0.12 -1.01
CA PRO A 72 2.91 1.11 -1.11
C PRO A 72 2.19 1.23 0.23
N MET A 73 1.97 2.45 0.67
CA MET A 73 1.18 2.78 1.87
C MET A 73 -0.30 2.67 1.55
N LEU A 74 -0.86 1.46 1.70
CA LEU A 74 -2.24 1.12 1.34
C LEU A 74 -3.21 1.32 2.51
N TYR A 75 -3.18 2.52 3.09
CA TYR A 75 -4.08 2.89 4.19
C TYR A 75 -5.44 3.30 3.65
N PRO A 76 -6.56 2.59 3.93
CA PRO A 76 -7.86 2.96 3.39
C PRO A 76 -8.26 4.41 3.67
N SER A 77 -7.92 4.95 4.84
CA SER A 77 -8.17 6.36 5.20
C SER A 77 -7.43 7.36 4.29
N GLY A 78 -6.33 6.92 3.67
CA GLY A 78 -5.56 7.71 2.72
C GLY A 78 -6.18 7.79 1.33
N PHE A 79 -7.18 6.95 1.03
CA PHE A 79 -7.87 6.93 -0.26
C PHE A 79 -9.08 7.87 -0.29
N SER A 80 -8.89 9.18 -0.05
CA SER A 80 -9.98 10.16 0.11
C SER A 80 -11.07 10.14 -0.98
N TYR A 81 -10.71 9.84 -2.23
CA TYR A 81 -11.67 9.76 -3.35
C TYR A 81 -12.09 8.33 -3.69
N GLY A 82 -11.58 7.35 -2.95
CA GLY A 82 -11.72 5.95 -3.24
C GLY A 82 -10.85 5.48 -4.39
N ILE A 83 -11.19 4.28 -4.86
CA ILE A 83 -10.72 3.64 -6.09
C ILE A 83 -11.96 3.31 -6.95
N PRO A 84 -11.82 2.84 -8.21
CA PRO A 84 -12.98 2.45 -9.01
C PRO A 84 -13.89 1.47 -8.25
N ASN A 85 -15.19 1.76 -8.24
CA ASN A 85 -16.26 1.03 -7.52
C ASN A 85 -16.25 1.09 -5.99
N TYR A 86 -15.22 1.65 -5.35
CA TYR A 86 -15.11 1.71 -3.89
C TYR A 86 -14.86 3.15 -3.42
N ARG A 87 -15.95 3.91 -3.21
CA ARG A 87 -15.94 5.31 -2.76
C ARG A 87 -15.84 5.46 -1.24
N ASP A 88 -16.13 4.40 -0.49
CA ASP A 88 -15.93 4.31 0.95
C ASP A 88 -14.82 3.27 1.27
N PRO A 89 -13.53 3.66 1.18
CA PRO A 89 -12.39 2.77 1.42
C PRO A 89 -12.43 2.06 2.78
N VAL A 90 -12.88 2.76 3.84
CA VAL A 90 -12.77 2.25 5.21
C VAL A 90 -13.76 1.13 5.49
N SER A 91 -14.82 1.04 4.68
CA SER A 91 -15.73 -0.11 4.65
C SER A 91 -15.28 -1.24 3.73
N HIS A 92 -14.25 -1.02 2.92
CA HIS A 92 -13.73 -1.98 1.93
C HIS A 92 -12.19 -2.15 2.01
N PRO A 93 -11.61 -2.39 3.19
CA PRO A 93 -10.15 -2.39 3.36
C PRO A 93 -9.46 -3.52 2.58
N LYS A 94 -10.14 -4.66 2.39
CA LYS A 94 -9.65 -5.79 1.58
C LYS A 94 -9.48 -5.39 0.12
N GLU A 95 -10.49 -4.75 -0.45
CA GLU A 95 -10.53 -4.35 -1.86
C GLU A 95 -9.53 -3.25 -2.15
N ILE A 96 -9.39 -2.27 -1.24
CA ILE A 96 -8.41 -1.20 -1.36
C ILE A 96 -7.00 -1.77 -1.47
N VAL A 97 -6.65 -2.73 -0.61
CA VAL A 97 -5.33 -3.38 -0.65
C VAL A 97 -5.20 -4.24 -1.90
N ARG A 98 -6.14 -5.17 -2.13
CA ARG A 98 -6.08 -6.17 -3.21
C ARG A 98 -5.99 -5.54 -4.58
N LEU A 99 -6.86 -4.57 -4.87
CA LEU A 99 -6.97 -3.94 -6.19
C LEU A 99 -5.83 -2.96 -6.45
N SER A 100 -5.31 -2.29 -5.41
CA SER A 100 -4.13 -1.43 -5.57
C SER A 100 -2.89 -2.26 -5.92
N LEU A 101 -2.71 -3.43 -5.28
CA LEU A 101 -1.62 -4.36 -5.60
C LEU A 101 -1.76 -4.97 -7.00
N ASP A 102 -2.98 -5.38 -7.40
CA ASP A 102 -3.22 -5.82 -8.78
C ASP A 102 -2.86 -4.75 -9.79
N ARG A 103 -3.29 -3.52 -9.53
CA ARG A 103 -3.00 -2.39 -10.42
C ARG A 103 -1.51 -2.09 -10.48
N ALA A 104 -0.81 -2.18 -9.36
CA ALA A 104 0.65 -2.03 -9.31
C ALA A 104 1.35 -3.10 -10.14
N ARG A 105 0.96 -4.37 -9.99
CA ARG A 105 1.50 -5.48 -10.80
C ARG A 105 1.21 -5.28 -12.29
N GLU A 106 -0.01 -4.93 -12.65
CA GLU A 106 -0.40 -4.67 -14.05
C GLU A 106 0.47 -3.59 -14.69
N ARG A 107 0.72 -2.50 -13.97
CA ARG A 107 1.47 -1.35 -14.49
C ARG A 107 2.98 -1.57 -14.56
N THR A 108 3.52 -2.36 -13.64
CA THR A 108 4.97 -2.56 -13.52
C THR A 108 5.46 -3.86 -14.17
N GLY A 109 4.58 -4.85 -14.35
CA GLY A 109 4.95 -6.21 -14.76
C GLY A 109 5.76 -6.98 -13.70
N LEU A 110 5.86 -6.46 -12.47
CA LEU A 110 6.63 -7.11 -11.41
C LEU A 110 5.86 -8.26 -10.76
N GLU A 111 6.59 -9.30 -10.37
CA GLU A 111 6.04 -10.41 -9.59
C GLU A 111 5.47 -9.94 -8.24
N ALA A 112 4.42 -10.62 -7.77
CA ALA A 112 3.71 -10.25 -6.54
C ALA A 112 4.64 -10.15 -5.31
N VAL A 113 5.65 -11.02 -5.24
CA VAL A 113 6.67 -11.04 -4.18
C VAL A 113 7.50 -9.76 -4.07
N ARG A 114 7.52 -8.90 -5.12
CA ARG A 114 8.20 -7.60 -5.12
C ARG A 114 7.43 -6.51 -4.35
N PHE A 115 6.21 -6.79 -3.89
CA PHE A 115 5.39 -5.84 -3.15
C PHE A 115 5.26 -6.23 -1.69
N ARG A 116 5.58 -5.30 -0.78
CA ARG A 116 5.45 -5.48 0.69
C ARG A 116 4.70 -4.28 1.27
N PRO A 117 3.37 -4.21 1.10
CA PRO A 117 2.60 -3.01 1.40
C PRO A 117 2.56 -2.71 2.90
N TRP A 118 2.41 -1.43 3.23
CA TRP A 118 2.01 -1.00 4.57
C TRP A 118 0.49 -1.03 4.70
N LEU A 119 0.02 -1.64 5.79
CA LEU A 119 -1.37 -1.80 6.16
C LEU A 119 -1.74 -0.87 7.32
N GLN A 120 -2.99 -0.43 7.35
CA GLN A 120 -3.49 0.48 8.38
C GLN A 120 -3.87 -0.27 9.66
N ALA A 121 -3.27 0.14 10.79
CA ALA A 121 -3.63 -0.28 12.15
C ALA A 121 -3.89 0.91 13.08
N PHE A 122 -4.44 1.99 12.52
CA PHE A 122 -4.81 3.20 13.26
C PHE A 122 -6.24 3.62 12.92
N ALA A 123 -6.83 4.45 13.76
CA ALA A 123 -8.18 4.97 13.56
C ALA A 123 -8.30 5.70 12.21
N ASP A 124 -9.40 5.49 11.50
CA ASP A 124 -9.69 6.29 10.34
C ASP A 124 -9.66 7.79 10.68
N TYR A 125 -9.12 8.58 9.75
CA TYR A 125 -9.03 10.02 9.89
C TYR A 125 -9.77 10.78 8.78
N ALA A 126 -10.30 10.11 7.76
CA ALA A 126 -10.87 10.77 6.59
C ALA A 126 -12.39 10.55 6.43
N PHE A 127 -12.92 9.47 6.98
CA PHE A 127 -14.31 9.05 6.78
C PHE A 127 -15.09 9.07 8.10
N ASP A 128 -15.31 7.93 8.73
CA ASP A 128 -16.19 7.78 9.90
C ASP A 128 -15.45 7.64 11.25
N LYS A 129 -14.14 7.79 11.26
CA LYS A 129 -13.27 7.70 12.45
C LYS A 129 -13.28 6.35 13.16
N ARG A 130 -13.72 5.27 12.49
CA ARG A 130 -13.70 3.92 13.06
C ARG A 130 -12.29 3.50 13.47
N GLN A 131 -12.19 2.68 14.51
CA GLN A 131 -10.94 2.04 14.85
C GLN A 131 -10.67 0.89 13.88
N PHE A 132 -9.46 0.81 13.34
CA PHE A 132 -9.02 -0.39 12.62
C PHE A 132 -8.60 -1.44 13.64
N GLY A 133 -9.51 -2.38 13.89
CA GLY A 133 -9.31 -3.49 14.80
C GLY A 133 -8.90 -4.76 14.07
N ALA A 134 -9.05 -5.90 14.75
CA ALA A 134 -8.64 -7.20 14.23
C ALA A 134 -9.32 -7.57 12.92
N GLN A 135 -10.58 -7.21 12.74
CA GLN A 135 -11.33 -7.53 11.53
C GLN A 135 -10.79 -6.74 10.33
N GLU A 136 -10.64 -5.42 10.46
CA GLU A 136 -10.15 -4.57 9.37
C GLU A 136 -8.69 -4.86 9.04
N ILE A 137 -7.86 -5.18 10.04
CA ILE A 137 -6.46 -5.56 9.84
C ILE A 137 -6.37 -6.93 9.16
N GLN A 138 -7.16 -7.91 9.60
CA GLN A 138 -7.16 -9.24 8.99
C GLN A 138 -7.65 -9.20 7.53
N ALA A 139 -8.67 -8.42 7.22
CA ALA A 139 -9.15 -8.21 5.86
C ALA A 139 -8.05 -7.69 4.91
N GLN A 140 -7.19 -6.78 5.40
CA GLN A 140 -6.02 -6.31 4.66
C GLN A 140 -4.95 -7.40 4.52
N ILE A 141 -4.67 -8.16 5.57
CA ILE A 141 -3.68 -9.26 5.54
C ILE A 141 -4.09 -10.33 4.53
N GLU A 142 -5.36 -10.72 4.52
CA GLU A 142 -5.91 -11.67 3.55
C GLU A 142 -5.77 -11.17 2.12
N ALA A 143 -6.01 -9.88 1.87
CA ALA A 143 -5.81 -9.28 0.56
C ALA A 143 -4.36 -9.42 0.08
N VAL A 144 -3.38 -9.18 0.96
CA VAL A 144 -1.95 -9.33 0.66
C VAL A 144 -1.59 -10.80 0.39
N GLN A 145 -2.09 -11.72 1.21
CA GLN A 145 -1.85 -13.16 1.04
C GLN A 145 -2.46 -13.69 -0.26
N ALA A 146 -3.71 -13.31 -0.57
CA ALA A 146 -4.38 -13.69 -1.80
C ALA A 146 -3.73 -13.09 -3.05
N PHE A 147 -3.06 -11.94 -2.94
CA PHE A 147 -2.28 -11.36 -4.02
C PHE A 147 -0.96 -12.12 -4.28
N GLY A 148 -0.38 -12.76 -3.25
CA GLY A 148 0.87 -13.51 -3.34
C GLY A 148 2.13 -12.70 -2.99
N SER A 149 1.98 -11.63 -2.21
CA SER A 149 3.11 -10.85 -1.66
C SER A 149 3.92 -11.66 -0.64
N ASP A 150 5.23 -11.40 -0.55
CA ASP A 150 6.10 -11.97 0.48
C ASP A 150 6.08 -11.12 1.78
N GLY A 151 4.88 -11.03 2.34
CA GLY A 151 4.58 -10.31 3.57
C GLY A 151 4.06 -8.88 3.41
N TRP A 152 3.94 -8.21 4.55
CA TRP A 152 3.36 -6.89 4.73
C TRP A 152 4.00 -6.19 5.92
N LEU A 153 3.78 -4.87 6.01
CA LEU A 153 4.15 -4.03 7.13
C LEU A 153 2.88 -3.44 7.74
N LEU A 154 2.87 -3.14 9.03
CA LEU A 154 1.68 -2.63 9.73
C LEU A 154 2.02 -1.34 10.45
N TRP A 155 1.22 -0.30 10.22
CA TRP A 155 1.50 1.02 10.77
C TRP A 155 0.45 1.47 11.78
N ASN A 156 0.94 1.96 12.92
CA ASN A 156 0.20 2.70 13.92
C ASN A 156 1.11 3.82 14.45
N PRO A 157 0.73 5.12 14.34
CA PRO A 157 1.55 6.23 14.79
C PRO A 157 1.78 6.26 16.31
N ARG A 158 0.95 5.54 17.09
CA ARG A 158 1.16 5.35 18.53
C ARG A 158 2.11 4.19 18.86
N ASN A 159 2.55 3.43 17.86
CA ASN A 159 3.37 2.23 17.99
C ASN A 159 2.76 1.18 18.94
N VAL A 160 1.43 1.05 18.92
CA VAL A 160 0.70 0.09 19.75
C VAL A 160 0.18 -1.04 18.87
N TYR A 161 0.66 -2.25 19.15
CA TYR A 161 0.25 -3.48 18.48
C TYR A 161 -0.05 -4.55 19.52
N SER A 162 -1.20 -5.20 19.41
CA SER A 162 -1.56 -6.32 20.28
C SER A 162 -1.98 -7.52 19.44
N ALA A 163 -1.74 -8.74 19.93
CA ALA A 163 -2.17 -9.96 19.25
C ALA A 163 -3.70 -9.97 19.03
N ALA A 164 -4.47 -9.41 19.97
CA ALA A 164 -5.92 -9.28 19.87
C ALA A 164 -6.36 -8.23 18.83
N THR A 165 -5.48 -7.30 18.44
CA THR A 165 -5.72 -6.31 17.39
C THR A 165 -5.28 -6.83 16.01
N ILE A 166 -4.44 -7.87 15.95
CA ILE A 166 -3.93 -8.42 14.69
C ILE A 166 -4.68 -9.71 14.30
N ARG A 167 -5.10 -10.52 15.28
CA ARG A 167 -5.82 -11.78 15.05
C ARG A 167 -7.26 -11.62 15.51
N PRO A 168 -8.26 -11.90 14.66
CA PRO A 168 -9.65 -11.90 15.11
C PRO A 168 -9.84 -12.95 16.20
N ALA A 169 -10.77 -12.70 17.12
CA ALA A 169 -11.15 -13.74 18.07
C ALA A 169 -11.73 -14.94 17.29
N LYS A 170 -11.44 -16.18 17.71
CA LYS A 170 -11.86 -17.40 17.00
C LYS A 170 -13.37 -17.41 16.64
N LYS A 171 -14.22 -16.88 17.51
CA LYS A 171 -15.67 -16.73 17.29
C LYS A 171 -16.04 -15.76 16.16
N GLN A 172 -15.23 -14.73 15.91
CA GLN A 172 -15.46 -13.75 14.85
C GLN A 172 -15.09 -14.32 13.48
N LEU A 173 -14.01 -15.11 13.40
CA LEU A 173 -13.66 -15.89 12.21
C LEU A 173 -14.79 -16.85 11.83
N GLU A 174 -15.30 -17.62 12.79
CA GLU A 174 -16.38 -18.57 12.56
C GLU A 174 -17.68 -17.88 12.08
N ALA A 175 -18.02 -16.72 12.65
CA ALA A 175 -19.18 -15.94 12.23
C ALA A 175 -19.02 -15.28 10.85
N GLN A 176 -17.80 -14.85 10.51
CA GLN A 176 -17.51 -14.24 9.21
C GLN A 176 -17.49 -15.29 8.09
N ASP A 177 -16.84 -16.44 8.30
CA ASP A 177 -16.89 -17.59 7.38
C ASP A 177 -18.33 -18.02 7.09
N GLN A 178 -19.19 -17.95 8.11
CA GLN A 178 -20.60 -18.32 7.97
C GLN A 178 -21.37 -17.29 7.15
N ARG A 179 -21.16 -15.99 7.38
CA ARG A 179 -21.74 -14.91 6.56
C ARG A 179 -21.26 -14.92 5.11
N GLU A 180 -19.95 -15.09 4.88
CA GLU A 180 -19.39 -15.15 3.53
C GLU A 180 -19.90 -16.36 2.74
N ARG A 181 -20.20 -17.48 3.40
CA ARG A 181 -20.89 -18.63 2.77
C ARG A 181 -22.36 -18.36 2.46
N GLU A 182 -23.03 -17.58 3.28
CA GLU A 182 -24.44 -17.21 3.09
C GLU A 182 -24.61 -16.12 2.01
N GLU A 183 -23.64 -15.22 1.87
CA GLU A 183 -23.63 -14.13 0.89
C GLU A 183 -22.94 -14.50 -0.44
N ALA A 184 -22.27 -15.66 -0.51
CA ALA A 184 -21.67 -16.15 -1.74
C ALA A 184 -22.73 -16.31 -2.85
N PRO A 185 -22.53 -15.68 -4.03
CA PRO A 185 -23.49 -15.78 -5.12
C PRO A 185 -23.67 -17.24 -5.55
N ASN A 186 -24.94 -17.69 -5.60
CA ASN A 186 -25.29 -19.04 -6.01
C ASN A 186 -24.78 -19.31 -7.44
N PRO A 187 -23.83 -20.24 -7.65
CA PRO A 187 -23.30 -20.54 -8.98
C PRO A 187 -24.33 -21.19 -9.92
N HIS A 188 -25.55 -21.44 -9.43
CA HIS A 188 -26.67 -22.01 -10.18
C HIS A 188 -27.89 -21.07 -10.32
N ALA A 189 -27.79 -19.81 -9.91
CA ALA A 189 -28.81 -18.81 -10.22
C ALA A 189 -28.68 -18.42 -11.70
N LYS A 190 -29.60 -18.91 -12.53
CA LYS A 190 -29.75 -18.53 -13.95
C LYS A 190 -30.32 -17.13 -14.09
#